data_AF-A0A9R0RG62-F1
#
_entry.id   AF-A0A9R0RG62-F1
#
_cell.length_a   1.000
_cell.length_b   1.000
_cell.length_c   1.000
_cell.angle_alpha   90.00
_cell.angle_beta   90.00
_cell.angle_gamma   90.00
#
_symmetry.space_group_name_H-M   'P 1'
#
loop_
_entity.id
_entity.type
_entity.pdbx_description
1 polymer ?
#
loop_
_entity_poly.entity_id
_entity_poly.type
_entity_poly.pdbx_seq_one_letter_code
_entity_poly.pdbx_strand_id
1 'polypeptide(L)'
;MAAAANQDKQRRQLILALFLLVLASQSWRCCSAGYGSGQEADRVVFLPGQPRSPQVSQFAGHVTVNKRNGRALFYWFFEAQSQPSHKPLLLWLNGGPGCSSVGYGAASELGPLRVRRFAAGLEFNKFAWNKEANLLFVESPVGVGFSYTNTSSDLTNLNDDFVAEDTYNFLINWFKRFPQYKDREFYISGESYAGKCLHRQDTCSSGLDFQS
;
A
#
# COMPACT_ATOMS: atom_id res chain seq x y z
N MET A 1 67.22 -7.06 22.43
CA MET A 1 65.98 -7.70 22.93
C MET A 1 64.76 -6.76 22.95
N ALA A 2 64.90 -5.44 23.11
CA ALA A 2 63.75 -4.51 23.18
C ALA A 2 62.95 -4.33 21.86
N ALA A 3 63.60 -4.43 20.69
CA ALA A 3 62.93 -4.21 19.40
C ALA A 3 61.90 -5.30 19.05
N ALA A 4 62.16 -6.56 19.43
CA ALA A 4 61.24 -7.68 19.17
C ALA A 4 59.96 -7.59 20.00
N ALA A 5 60.05 -7.13 21.25
CA ALA A 5 58.89 -6.90 22.13
C ALA A 5 57.99 -5.76 21.63
N ASN A 6 58.57 -4.74 21.00
CA ASN A 6 57.81 -3.62 20.44
C ASN A 6 57.03 -4.03 19.18
N GLN A 7 57.59 -4.93 18.36
CA GLN A 7 56.92 -5.48 17.18
C GLN A 7 55.74 -6.38 17.55
N ASP A 8 55.86 -7.20 18.59
CA ASP A 8 54.74 -8.04 19.07
C ASP A 8 53.62 -7.17 19.66
N LYS A 9 53.96 -6.11 20.41
CA LYS A 9 52.96 -5.16 20.94
C LYS A 9 52.20 -4.44 19.82
N GLN A 10 52.89 -4.01 18.76
CA GLN A 10 52.28 -3.39 17.58
C GLN A 10 51.36 -4.37 16.84
N ARG A 11 51.80 -5.63 16.63
CA ARG A 11 50.96 -6.67 16.01
C ARG A 11 49.69 -6.96 16.80
N ARG A 12 49.79 -7.05 18.13
CA ARG A 12 48.62 -7.26 19.00
C ARG A 12 47.64 -6.09 18.95
N GLN A 13 48.14 -4.85 18.91
CA GLN A 13 47.30 -3.67 18.78
C GLN A 13 46.61 -3.56 17.41
N LEU A 14 47.32 -3.90 16.32
CA LEU A 14 46.74 -3.96 14.98
C LEU A 14 45.64 -5.03 14.87
N ILE A 15 45.85 -6.22 15.46
CA ILE A 15 44.86 -7.29 15.48
C ILE A 15 43.62 -6.89 16.30
N LEU A 16 43.81 -6.26 17.47
CA LEU A 16 42.70 -5.76 18.29
C LEU A 16 41.92 -4.65 17.57
N ALA A 17 42.59 -3.73 16.87
CA ALA A 17 41.94 -2.67 16.10
C ALA A 17 41.14 -3.23 14.91
N LEU A 18 41.68 -4.23 14.21
CA LEU A 18 40.97 -4.93 13.13
C LEU A 18 39.74 -5.70 13.66
N PHE A 19 39.85 -6.36 14.81
CA PHE A 19 38.71 -7.04 15.45
C PHE A 19 37.61 -6.06 15.87
N LEU A 20 37.97 -4.89 16.41
CA LEU A 20 37.00 -3.85 16.78
C LEU A 20 36.31 -3.24 15.55
N LEU A 21 37.02 -3.04 14.44
CA LEU A 21 36.43 -2.58 13.17
C LEU A 21 35.46 -3.62 12.57
N VAL A 22 35.79 -4.90 12.64
CA VAL A 22 34.89 -5.98 12.21
C VAL A 22 33.64 -6.03 13.10
N LEU A 23 33.77 -5.89 14.42
CA LEU A 23 32.61 -5.83 15.32
C LEU A 23 31.73 -4.59 15.07
N ALA A 24 32.33 -3.42 14.83
CA ALA A 24 31.61 -2.18 14.54
C ALA A 24 30.85 -2.21 13.19
N SER A 25 31.36 -2.95 12.20
CA SER A 25 30.70 -3.16 10.90
C SER A 25 29.57 -4.19 10.93
N GLN A 26 29.52 -5.06 11.95
CA GLN A 26 28.44 -6.04 12.13
C GLN A 26 27.22 -5.43 12.86
N SER A 27 27.39 -4.30 13.55
CA SER A 27 26.32 -3.57 14.25
C SER A 27 25.40 -2.71 13.36
N TRP A 28 25.62 -2.66 12.04
CA TRP A 28 24.72 -1.97 11.10
C TRP A 28 23.79 -2.89 10.29
N ARG A 29 23.80 -4.20 10.56
CA ARG A 29 22.89 -5.16 9.91
C ARG A 29 21.67 -5.52 10.76
N CYS A 30 21.25 -4.65 11.66
CA CYS A 30 20.02 -4.84 12.42
C CYS A 30 18.98 -3.81 11.95
N CYS A 31 17.81 -4.31 11.52
CA CYS A 31 16.62 -3.56 11.08
C CYS A 31 16.56 -3.12 9.61
N SER A 32 16.51 -4.05 8.65
CA SER A 32 15.87 -3.78 7.35
C SER A 32 15.12 -4.98 6.74
N ALA A 33 15.20 -6.16 7.35
CA ALA A 33 14.64 -7.38 6.79
C ALA A 33 13.20 -7.61 7.30
N GLY A 34 12.18 -7.16 6.54
CA GLY A 34 10.82 -7.67 6.73
C GLY A 34 9.68 -6.78 6.23
N TYR A 35 9.81 -5.45 6.27
CA TYR A 35 8.72 -4.55 5.89
C TYR A 35 8.66 -4.23 4.40
N GLY A 36 9.82 -4.11 3.73
CA GLY A 36 9.87 -3.79 2.30
C GLY A 36 9.48 -4.95 1.37
N SER A 37 9.55 -6.21 1.82
CA SER A 37 9.35 -7.36 0.95
C SER A 37 7.89 -7.56 0.53
N GLY A 38 6.93 -7.25 1.41
CA GLY A 38 5.51 -7.38 1.10
C GLY A 38 5.02 -6.31 0.13
N GLN A 39 5.40 -5.05 0.35
CA GLN A 39 5.09 -3.95 -0.56
C GLN A 39 5.71 -4.18 -1.95
N GLU A 40 6.99 -4.55 -2.01
CA GLU A 40 7.69 -4.67 -3.28
C GLU A 40 7.17 -5.85 -4.11
N ALA A 41 6.67 -6.91 -3.45
CA ALA A 41 6.00 -8.02 -4.13
C ALA A 41 4.72 -7.57 -4.88
N ASP A 42 4.07 -6.51 -4.41
CA ASP A 42 2.88 -5.95 -5.06
C ASP A 42 3.23 -4.92 -6.14
N ARG A 43 4.52 -4.62 -6.38
CA ARG A 43 4.91 -3.59 -7.36
C ARG A 43 4.52 -4.01 -8.77
N VAL A 44 3.77 -3.15 -9.45
CA VAL A 44 3.43 -3.31 -10.86
C VAL A 44 4.47 -2.57 -11.70
N VAL A 45 5.41 -3.32 -12.28
CA VAL A 45 6.50 -2.76 -13.09
C VAL A 45 5.98 -2.13 -14.38
N PHE A 46 5.06 -2.82 -15.08
CA PHE A 46 4.48 -2.35 -16.33
C PHE A 46 3.17 -3.06 -16.63
N LEU A 47 2.20 -2.33 -17.19
CA LEU A 47 0.95 -2.91 -17.69
C LEU A 47 1.01 -3.11 -19.21
N PRO A 48 0.35 -4.15 -19.76
CA PRO A 48 0.17 -4.27 -21.20
C PRO A 48 -0.42 -3.00 -21.81
N GLY A 49 0.25 -2.44 -22.82
CA GLY A 49 -0.20 -1.21 -23.49
C GLY A 49 0.02 0.09 -22.73
N GLN A 50 0.74 0.09 -21.60
CA GLN A 50 1.12 1.30 -20.87
C GLN A 50 2.13 2.14 -21.66
N PRO A 51 2.00 3.48 -21.73
CA PRO A 51 3.07 4.31 -22.27
C PRO A 51 4.31 4.31 -21.36
N ARG A 52 5.52 4.37 -21.93
CA ARG A 52 6.78 4.24 -21.16
C ARG A 52 7.21 5.48 -20.37
N SER A 53 6.73 6.66 -20.75
CA SER A 53 7.14 7.93 -20.14
C SER A 53 5.98 8.91 -20.05
N PRO A 54 5.73 9.52 -18.87
CA PRO A 54 6.47 9.36 -17.61
C PRO A 54 6.27 7.99 -16.95
N GLN A 55 7.17 7.61 -16.04
CA GLN A 55 6.98 6.40 -15.23
C GLN A 55 5.84 6.60 -14.22
N VAL A 56 5.14 5.52 -13.88
CA VAL A 56 4.08 5.50 -12.86
C VAL A 56 4.48 4.50 -11.80
N SER A 57 4.63 4.95 -10.55
CA SER A 57 4.83 4.06 -9.42
C SER A 57 3.47 3.55 -8.94
N GLN A 58 3.28 2.24 -9.03
CA GLN A 58 2.01 1.59 -8.76
C GLN A 58 2.21 0.22 -8.13
N PHE A 59 1.26 -0.15 -7.28
CA PHE A 59 1.24 -1.41 -6.55
C PHE A 59 -0.16 -1.99 -6.58
N ALA A 60 -0.29 -3.28 -6.83
CA ALA A 60 -1.58 -3.94 -6.84
C ALA A 60 -1.46 -5.31 -6.20
N GLY A 61 -2.46 -5.68 -5.40
CA GLY A 61 -2.45 -6.93 -4.69
C GLY A 61 -3.65 -7.11 -3.80
N HIS A 62 -3.64 -8.20 -3.04
CA HIS A 62 -4.70 -8.53 -2.10
C HIS A 62 -4.26 -8.29 -0.66
N VAL A 63 -5.18 -7.80 0.15
CA VAL A 63 -5.05 -7.71 1.60
C VAL A 63 -6.14 -8.57 2.22
N THR A 64 -5.72 -9.57 3.00
CA THR A 64 -6.66 -10.42 3.73
C THR A 64 -7.35 -9.63 4.84
N VAL A 65 -8.67 -9.63 4.83
CA VAL A 65 -9.52 -8.92 5.81
C VAL A 65 -10.16 -9.89 6.79
N ASN A 66 -10.39 -11.14 6.39
CA ASN A 66 -10.84 -12.21 7.27
C ASN A 66 -10.16 -13.53 6.91
N LYS A 67 -9.29 -14.02 7.80
CA LYS A 67 -8.58 -15.29 7.58
C LYS A 67 -9.49 -16.51 7.66
N ARG A 68 -10.48 -16.48 8.53
CA ARG A 68 -11.38 -17.62 8.80
C ARG A 68 -12.22 -17.95 7.56
N ASN A 69 -12.78 -16.92 6.92
CA ASN A 69 -13.63 -17.08 5.75
C ASN A 69 -12.83 -16.98 4.43
N GLY A 70 -11.52 -16.72 4.52
CA GLY A 70 -10.66 -16.53 3.35
C GLY A 70 -11.05 -15.31 2.53
N ARG A 71 -11.40 -14.20 3.20
CA ARG A 71 -11.75 -12.93 2.54
C ARG A 71 -10.52 -12.07 2.31
N ALA A 72 -10.39 -11.57 1.08
CA ALA A 72 -9.36 -10.62 0.73
C ALA A 72 -9.90 -9.56 -0.22
N LEU A 73 -9.57 -8.29 0.07
CA LEU A 73 -9.89 -7.18 -0.82
C LEU A 73 -8.70 -6.87 -1.72
N PHE A 74 -8.97 -6.67 -2.99
CA PHE A 74 -8.02 -6.20 -3.99
C PHE A 74 -7.88 -4.69 -3.90
N TYR A 75 -6.65 -4.21 -4.06
CA TYR A 75 -6.37 -2.79 -4.18
C TYR A 75 -5.44 -2.51 -5.35
N TRP A 76 -5.53 -1.28 -5.83
CA TRP A 76 -4.55 -0.70 -6.74
C TRP A 76 -4.15 0.67 -6.22
N PHE A 77 -2.89 0.81 -5.88
CA PHE A 77 -2.30 2.00 -5.30
C PHE A 77 -1.40 2.69 -6.32
N PHE A 78 -1.54 4.00 -6.44
CA PHE A 78 -0.70 4.85 -7.26
C PHE A 78 -0.08 5.94 -6.40
N GLU A 79 1.24 6.03 -6.43
CA GLU A 79 1.92 7.14 -5.76
C GLU A 79 1.69 8.45 -6.52
N ALA A 80 1.87 9.55 -5.80
CA ALA A 80 1.80 10.87 -6.40
C ALA A 80 2.91 11.06 -7.45
N GLN A 81 2.61 11.77 -8.54
CA GLN A 81 3.54 12.01 -9.64
C GLN A 81 4.76 12.84 -9.22
N SER A 82 4.64 13.64 -8.15
CA SER A 82 5.74 14.43 -7.61
C SER A 82 5.71 14.39 -6.09
N GLN A 83 6.89 14.23 -5.48
CA GLN A 83 7.10 14.23 -4.02
C GLN A 83 6.08 13.36 -3.26
N PRO A 84 5.92 12.06 -3.59
CA PRO A 84 4.89 11.20 -2.98
C PRO A 84 5.00 11.12 -1.45
N SER A 85 6.22 11.26 -0.91
CA SER A 85 6.49 11.35 0.52
C SER A 85 5.94 12.61 1.20
N HIS A 86 5.52 13.65 0.49
CA HIS A 86 4.97 14.88 1.07
C HIS A 86 3.48 15.08 0.72
N LYS A 87 2.90 14.17 -0.07
CA LYS A 87 1.51 14.26 -0.52
C LYS A 87 0.61 13.42 0.40
N PRO A 88 -0.67 13.80 0.55
CA PRO A 88 -1.63 13.05 1.35
C PRO A 88 -1.91 11.67 0.73
N LEU A 89 -2.49 10.78 1.53
CA LEU A 89 -3.08 9.52 1.08
C LEU A 89 -4.59 9.72 0.91
N LEU A 90 -5.12 9.36 -0.25
CA LEU A 90 -6.54 9.42 -0.56
C LEU A 90 -7.04 8.00 -0.85
N LEU A 91 -7.91 7.49 0.01
CA LEU A 91 -8.68 6.28 -0.25
C LEU A 91 -9.89 6.64 -1.14
N TRP A 92 -10.04 5.92 -2.25
CA TRP A 92 -11.17 6.04 -3.16
C TRP A 92 -12.01 4.77 -3.17
N LEU A 93 -13.31 4.92 -2.91
CA LEU A 93 -14.32 3.87 -2.96
C LEU A 93 -15.42 4.28 -3.95
N ASN A 94 -15.60 3.57 -5.07
CA ASN A 94 -16.82 3.72 -5.86
C ASN A 94 -17.99 3.04 -5.13
N GLY A 95 -19.18 3.60 -5.28
CA GLY A 95 -20.40 3.12 -4.65
C GLY A 95 -21.29 2.30 -5.58
N GLY A 96 -22.60 2.30 -5.30
CA GLY A 96 -23.48 1.17 -5.59
C GLY A 96 -23.10 0.00 -4.67
N PRO A 97 -23.99 -0.91 -4.26
CA PRO A 97 -23.47 -2.18 -3.81
C PRO A 97 -22.94 -2.93 -5.04
N GLY A 98 -21.62 -2.92 -5.25
CA GLY A 98 -20.98 -3.82 -6.21
C GLY A 98 -20.18 -3.22 -7.36
N CYS A 99 -20.03 -1.90 -7.47
CA CYS A 99 -19.21 -1.32 -8.56
C CYS A 99 -17.72 -1.30 -8.20
N SER A 100 -16.88 -1.55 -9.20
CA SER A 100 -15.43 -1.63 -9.03
C SER A 100 -14.77 -0.24 -8.95
N SER A 101 -14.08 0.03 -7.84
CA SER A 101 -13.25 1.24 -7.69
C SER A 101 -12.09 1.31 -8.68
N VAL A 102 -11.63 0.14 -9.16
CA VAL A 102 -10.56 0.04 -10.15
C VAL A 102 -11.10 0.31 -11.55
N GLY A 103 -12.22 -0.30 -11.93
CA GLY A 103 -12.82 -0.15 -13.25
C GLY A 103 -13.36 1.26 -13.52
N TYR A 104 -14.04 1.85 -12.55
CA TYR A 104 -14.57 3.21 -12.64
C TYR A 104 -13.51 4.23 -12.22
N GLY A 105 -13.23 4.34 -10.93
CA GLY A 105 -12.33 5.34 -10.36
C GLY A 105 -10.95 5.38 -11.02
N ALA A 106 -10.23 4.26 -11.00
CA ALA A 106 -8.85 4.23 -11.49
C ALA A 106 -8.76 4.30 -13.03
N ALA A 107 -9.46 3.42 -13.74
CA ALA A 107 -9.30 3.24 -15.18
C ALA A 107 -10.14 4.19 -16.05
N SER A 108 -11.22 4.76 -15.51
CA SER A 108 -12.15 5.59 -16.29
C SER A 108 -12.18 7.04 -15.84
N GLU A 109 -12.02 7.31 -14.54
CA GLU A 109 -12.25 8.63 -13.98
C GLU A 109 -10.95 9.39 -13.66
N LEU A 110 -10.35 9.12 -12.51
CA LEU A 110 -9.37 10.00 -11.86
C LEU A 110 -7.98 9.40 -11.69
N GLY A 111 -7.80 8.10 -12.01
CA GLY A 111 -6.49 7.47 -12.01
C GLY A 111 -5.54 8.01 -13.10
N PRO A 112 -4.24 7.68 -13.01
CA PRO A 112 -3.21 8.18 -13.92
C PRO A 112 -3.28 7.60 -15.33
N LEU A 113 -3.86 6.40 -15.48
CA LEU A 113 -3.91 5.66 -16.73
C LEU A 113 -5.38 5.40 -17.09
N ARG A 114 -5.75 5.71 -18.34
CA ARG A 114 -7.07 5.45 -18.90
C ARG A 114 -7.00 4.40 -20.00
N VAL A 115 -8.04 3.59 -20.07
CA VAL A 115 -8.20 2.61 -21.15
C VAL A 115 -8.62 3.33 -22.42
N ARG A 116 -7.86 3.14 -23.51
CA ARG A 116 -8.22 3.68 -24.83
C ARG A 116 -9.48 3.00 -25.37
N ARG A 117 -10.17 3.67 -26.28
CA ARG A 117 -11.32 3.08 -27.00
C ARG A 117 -10.95 1.71 -27.59
N PHE A 118 -11.90 0.78 -27.52
CA PHE A 118 -11.73 -0.59 -27.99
C PHE A 118 -10.59 -1.37 -27.32
N ALA A 119 -10.20 -0.99 -26.08
CA ALA A 119 -9.12 -1.62 -25.34
C ALA A 119 -7.77 -1.68 -26.09
N ALA A 120 -7.51 -0.71 -26.97
CA ALA A 120 -6.32 -0.64 -27.81
C ALA A 120 -5.01 -0.29 -27.04
N GLY A 121 -5.06 -0.25 -25.71
CA GLY A 121 -3.95 0.10 -24.83
C GLY A 121 -4.36 1.15 -23.77
N LEU A 122 -3.35 1.72 -23.11
CA LEU A 122 -3.54 2.73 -22.08
C LEU A 122 -3.01 4.09 -22.54
N GLU A 123 -3.55 5.16 -21.96
CA GLU A 123 -3.04 6.51 -22.12
C GLU A 123 -3.05 7.28 -20.81
N PHE A 124 -2.21 8.31 -20.71
CA PHE A 124 -2.17 9.14 -19.50
C PHE A 124 -3.39 10.05 -19.39
N ASN A 125 -3.94 10.10 -18.18
CA ASN A 125 -4.96 11.06 -17.82
C ASN A 125 -4.33 12.43 -17.52
N LYS A 126 -4.64 13.44 -18.33
CA LYS A 126 -4.15 14.82 -18.13
C LYS A 126 -4.66 15.44 -16.81
N PHE A 127 -5.75 14.94 -16.25
CA PHE A 127 -6.39 15.45 -15.03
C PHE A 127 -6.34 14.41 -13.90
N ALA A 128 -5.33 13.53 -13.91
CA ALA A 128 -5.16 12.54 -12.86
C ALA A 128 -5.02 13.19 -11.49
N TRP A 129 -5.74 12.67 -10.50
CA TRP A 129 -5.69 13.18 -9.13
C TRP A 129 -4.38 12.84 -8.43
N ASN A 130 -3.64 11.84 -8.94
CA ASN A 130 -2.33 11.51 -8.40
C ASN A 130 -1.26 12.58 -8.69
N LYS A 131 -1.62 13.70 -9.31
CA LYS A 131 -0.79 14.90 -9.31
C LYS A 131 -0.67 15.52 -7.92
N GLU A 132 -1.71 15.39 -7.08
CA GLU A 132 -1.82 16.05 -5.78
C GLU A 132 -1.93 15.10 -4.59
N ALA A 133 -2.16 13.80 -4.81
CA ALA A 133 -2.29 12.82 -3.74
C ALA A 133 -1.71 11.45 -4.13
N ASN A 134 -1.45 10.63 -3.14
CA ASN A 134 -1.26 9.19 -3.33
C ASN A 134 -2.66 8.55 -3.34
N LEU A 135 -3.00 7.83 -4.40
CA LEU A 135 -4.36 7.32 -4.62
C LEU A 135 -4.44 5.83 -4.31
N LEU A 136 -5.29 5.44 -3.38
CA LEU A 136 -5.57 4.06 -3.01
C LEU A 136 -6.98 3.68 -3.45
N PHE A 137 -7.09 2.87 -4.50
CA PHE A 137 -8.36 2.34 -4.97
C PHE A 137 -8.58 0.95 -4.37
N VAL A 138 -9.75 0.73 -3.75
CA VAL A 138 -10.06 -0.55 -3.09
C VAL A 138 -11.36 -1.10 -3.65
N GLU A 139 -11.35 -2.36 -4.06
CA GLU A 139 -12.56 -3.05 -4.49
C GLU A 139 -13.26 -3.65 -3.28
N SER A 140 -14.43 -3.10 -2.94
CA SER A 140 -15.21 -3.48 -1.77
C SER A 140 -16.70 -3.52 -2.12
N PRO A 141 -17.48 -4.47 -1.58
CA PRO A 141 -17.08 -5.57 -0.70
C PRO A 141 -16.42 -6.75 -1.46
N VAL A 142 -16.16 -7.86 -0.75
CA VAL A 142 -15.77 -9.13 -1.39
C VAL A 142 -16.77 -9.55 -2.46
N GLY A 143 -16.28 -10.09 -3.57
CA GLY A 143 -17.07 -10.40 -4.77
C GLY A 143 -17.10 -9.28 -5.81
N VAL A 144 -16.65 -8.07 -5.47
CA VAL A 144 -16.48 -6.97 -6.42
C VAL A 144 -15.12 -7.05 -7.11
N GLY A 145 -15.14 -7.05 -8.45
CA GLY A 145 -13.92 -7.06 -9.27
C GLY A 145 -13.04 -8.28 -8.98
N PHE A 146 -11.84 -8.04 -8.47
CA PHE A 146 -10.85 -9.04 -8.09
C PHE A 146 -10.86 -9.36 -6.58
N SER A 147 -11.68 -8.69 -5.78
CA SER A 147 -11.88 -9.04 -4.36
C SER A 147 -12.69 -10.32 -4.23
N TYR A 148 -12.29 -11.21 -3.31
CA TYR A 148 -12.87 -12.55 -3.21
C TYR A 148 -13.07 -13.02 -1.77
N THR A 149 -13.89 -14.07 -1.66
CA THR A 149 -14.09 -14.86 -0.44
C THR A 149 -14.02 -16.34 -0.81
N ASN A 150 -13.42 -17.16 0.06
CA ASN A 150 -13.46 -18.62 -0.07
C ASN A 150 -14.76 -19.21 0.50
N THR A 151 -15.60 -18.38 1.13
CA THR A 151 -16.85 -18.79 1.77
C THR A 151 -18.03 -18.20 1.01
N SER A 152 -18.70 -19.01 0.17
CA SER A 152 -19.74 -18.52 -0.74
C SER A 152 -20.94 -17.88 -0.03
N SER A 153 -21.26 -18.28 1.20
CA SER A 153 -22.34 -17.66 2.00
C SER A 153 -22.05 -16.21 2.43
N ASP A 154 -20.81 -15.74 2.32
CA ASP A 154 -20.50 -14.32 2.55
C ASP A 154 -21.17 -13.43 1.49
N LEU A 155 -21.28 -13.91 0.24
CA LEU A 155 -21.83 -13.15 -0.88
C LEU A 155 -23.34 -12.88 -0.74
N THR A 156 -24.04 -13.61 0.13
CA THR A 156 -25.46 -13.41 0.41
C THR A 156 -25.72 -12.56 1.66
N ASN A 157 -24.68 -12.22 2.43
CA ASN A 157 -24.78 -11.53 3.72
C ASN A 157 -23.98 -10.20 3.74
N LEU A 158 -24.01 -9.46 2.63
CA LEU A 158 -23.30 -8.19 2.47
C LEU A 158 -24.14 -7.02 3.01
N ASN A 159 -24.12 -6.80 4.33
CA ASN A 159 -24.74 -5.63 4.97
C ASN A 159 -23.70 -4.53 5.28
N ASP A 160 -24.18 -3.33 5.64
CA ASP A 160 -23.31 -2.17 5.86
C ASP A 160 -22.24 -2.42 6.94
N ASP A 161 -22.57 -3.14 8.02
CA ASP A 161 -21.62 -3.45 9.11
C ASP A 161 -20.51 -4.41 8.63
N PHE A 162 -20.88 -5.43 7.84
CA PHE A 162 -19.93 -6.36 7.23
C PHE A 162 -18.92 -5.63 6.34
N VAL A 163 -19.39 -4.72 5.49
CA VAL A 163 -18.54 -3.95 4.57
C VAL A 163 -17.62 -2.99 5.34
N ALA A 164 -18.14 -2.36 6.40
CA ALA A 164 -17.37 -1.48 7.25
C ALA A 164 -16.25 -2.23 7.99
N GLU A 165 -16.55 -3.40 8.56
CA GLU A 165 -15.56 -4.24 9.26
C GLU A 165 -14.44 -4.69 8.31
N ASP A 166 -14.79 -5.21 7.13
CA ASP A 166 -13.80 -5.66 6.15
C ASP A 166 -12.94 -4.49 5.64
N THR A 167 -13.53 -3.31 5.43
CA THR A 167 -12.80 -2.11 5.00
C THR A 167 -11.87 -1.58 6.10
N TYR A 168 -12.30 -1.62 7.36
CA TYR A 168 -11.45 -1.28 8.51
C TYR A 168 -10.25 -2.24 8.62
N ASN A 169 -10.51 -3.55 8.58
CA ASN A 169 -9.47 -4.57 8.62
C ASN A 169 -8.49 -4.44 7.44
N PHE A 170 -9.01 -4.09 6.26
CA PHE A 170 -8.19 -3.77 5.09
C PHE A 170 -7.22 -2.64 5.40
N LEU A 171 -7.71 -1.50 5.90
CA LEU A 171 -6.86 -0.33 6.19
C LEU A 171 -5.76 -0.66 7.19
N ILE A 172 -6.11 -1.32 8.31
CA ILE A 172 -5.13 -1.71 9.32
C ILE A 172 -4.04 -2.61 8.72
N ASN A 173 -4.42 -3.60 7.91
CA ASN A 173 -3.47 -4.53 7.31
C ASN A 173 -2.68 -3.90 6.15
N TRP A 174 -3.27 -2.97 5.41
CA TRP A 174 -2.60 -2.21 4.37
C TRP A 174 -1.53 -1.29 4.96
N PHE A 175 -1.84 -0.54 6.03
CA PHE A 175 -0.84 0.29 6.72
C PHE A 175 0.30 -0.51 7.37
N LYS A 176 0.08 -1.78 7.71
CA LYS A 176 1.20 -2.66 8.12
C LYS A 176 2.14 -2.98 6.95
N ARG A 177 1.60 -3.08 5.73
CA ARG A 177 2.36 -3.32 4.49
C ARG A 177 3.04 -2.04 3.96
N PHE A 178 2.39 -0.89 4.14
CA PHE A 178 2.83 0.43 3.70
C PHE A 178 3.03 1.39 4.90
N PRO A 179 3.97 1.08 5.83
CA PRO A 179 4.10 1.82 7.09
C PRO A 179 4.46 3.30 6.93
N GLN A 180 5.12 3.68 5.83
CA GLN A 180 5.51 5.05 5.51
C GLN A 180 4.33 6.01 5.26
N TYR A 181 3.11 5.46 5.15
CA TYR A 181 1.89 6.24 4.94
C TYR A 181 1.05 6.43 6.22
N LYS A 182 1.44 5.85 7.36
CA LYS A 182 0.67 5.94 8.62
C LYS A 182 0.53 7.37 9.15
N ASP A 183 1.58 8.17 9.04
CA ASP A 183 1.62 9.54 9.56
C ASP A 183 1.24 10.58 8.50
N ARG A 184 0.65 10.15 7.38
CA ARG A 184 0.21 11.05 6.30
C ARG A 184 -1.18 11.59 6.61
N GLU A 185 -1.46 12.80 6.14
CA GLU A 185 -2.84 13.26 6.01
C GLU A 185 -3.61 12.23 5.18
N PHE A 186 -4.70 11.73 5.74
CA PHE A 186 -5.49 10.65 5.18
C PHE A 186 -6.92 11.11 4.94
N TYR A 187 -7.35 11.03 3.68
CA TYR A 187 -8.70 11.39 3.26
C TYR A 187 -9.41 10.16 2.72
N ILE A 188 -10.67 9.99 3.11
CA ILE A 188 -11.55 8.97 2.55
C ILE A 188 -12.52 9.70 1.62
N SER A 189 -12.57 9.27 0.37
CA SER A 189 -13.44 9.82 -0.65
C SER A 189 -14.13 8.69 -1.41
N GLY A 190 -15.24 9.00 -2.06
CA GLY A 190 -16.00 8.02 -2.80
C GLY A 190 -17.21 8.60 -3.50
N GLU A 191 -17.79 7.78 -4.38
CA GLU A 191 -18.91 8.15 -5.23
C GLU A 191 -20.17 7.34 -4.85
N SER A 192 -21.37 7.91 -4.97
CA SER A 192 -22.64 7.17 -4.83
C SER A 192 -22.83 6.53 -3.44
N TYR A 193 -23.17 5.24 -3.35
CA TYR A 193 -23.40 4.52 -2.08
C TYR A 193 -22.17 4.50 -1.15
N ALA A 194 -20.97 4.81 -1.66
CA ALA A 194 -19.80 5.05 -0.81
C ALA A 194 -20.05 6.19 0.20
N GLY A 195 -20.94 7.14 -0.11
CA GLY A 195 -21.41 8.17 0.82
C GLY A 195 -22.04 7.63 2.11
N LYS A 196 -22.73 6.47 2.05
CA LYS A 196 -23.24 5.81 3.26
C LYS A 196 -22.14 5.16 4.10
N CYS A 197 -21.12 4.60 3.44
CA CYS A 197 -19.92 4.09 4.11
C CYS A 197 -19.11 5.23 4.74
N LEU A 198 -19.06 6.40 4.08
CA LEU A 198 -18.38 7.61 4.53
C LEU A 198 -19.09 8.30 5.72
N HIS A 199 -20.43 8.36 5.71
CA HIS A 199 -21.20 9.06 6.75
C HIS A 199 -21.14 8.37 8.13
N ARG A 200 -20.84 7.08 8.20
CA ARG A 200 -20.74 6.35 9.48
C ARG A 200 -19.36 6.49 10.16
N GLN A 201 -18.72 7.64 9.99
CA GLN A 201 -17.48 7.99 10.68
C GLN A 201 -17.64 8.04 12.20
N ASP A 202 -18.83 8.29 12.75
CA ASP A 202 -19.03 8.35 14.21
C ASP A 202 -18.78 7.00 14.92
N THR A 203 -18.86 5.87 14.20
CA THR A 203 -18.52 4.54 14.73
C THR A 203 -17.09 4.10 14.36
N CYS A 204 -16.48 4.72 13.34
CA CYS A 204 -15.09 4.46 12.94
C CYS A 204 -14.08 5.33 13.70
N SER A 205 -14.43 6.60 14.01
CA SER A 205 -13.59 7.52 14.78
C SER A 205 -13.47 7.15 16.25
N SER A 206 -14.45 6.48 16.84
CA SER A 206 -14.37 6.02 18.23
C SER A 206 -13.34 4.90 18.45
N GLY A 207 -12.70 4.39 17.39
CA GLY A 207 -11.58 3.45 17.44
C GLY A 207 -10.27 3.97 16.84
N LEU A 208 -10.21 5.24 16.42
CA LEU A 208 -9.03 5.87 15.80
C LEU A 208 -8.24 6.76 16.78
N ASP A 209 -8.35 6.51 18.09
CA ASP A 209 -7.31 6.91 19.03
C ASP A 209 -6.07 6.04 18.77
N PHE A 210 -5.26 6.47 17.79
CA PHE A 210 -3.84 6.14 17.77
C PHE A 210 -3.23 6.72 19.04
N GLN A 211 -3.20 5.92 20.11
CA GLN A 211 -2.56 6.29 21.36
C GLN A 211 -1.09 6.63 21.07
N SER A 212 -0.74 7.85 21.48
CA SER A 212 0.59 8.42 21.67
C SER A 212 1.52 7.51 22.48
#